data_AF-A0AA50UCH5-F1
#
_entry.id   AF-A0AA50UCH5-F1
#
_cell.length_a   1.000
_cell.length_b   1.000
_cell.length_c   1.000
_cell.angle_alpha   90.00
_cell.angle_beta   90.00
_cell.angle_gamma   90.00
#
_symmetry.space_group_name_H-M   'P 1'
#
loop_
_entity.id
_entity.type
_entity.pdbx_description
1 polymer ?
#
loop_
_entity_poly.entity_id
_entity_poly.type
_entity_poly.pdbx_seq_one_letter_code
_entity_poly.pdbx_strand_id
1 'polypeptide(L)' 'LQNPMVIHVYHPYRQPDGVNHCAAVNGHCSHLCLRSENRSPLPKSVLRLPQRSATIARQPDVR' A
#
# COMPACT_ATOMS: atom_id res chain seq x y z
N LEU A 1 -16.21 -36.67 -3.01
CA LEU A 1 -15.73 -35.67 -3.98
C LEU A 1 -14.81 -34.71 -3.24
N GLN A 2 -13.51 -34.94 -3.24
CA GLN A 2 -12.53 -34.01 -2.68
C GLN A 2 -12.10 -33.06 -3.80
N ASN A 3 -12.55 -31.81 -3.71
CA ASN A 3 -12.13 -30.76 -4.64
C ASN A 3 -11.26 -29.76 -3.88
N PRO A 4 -9.92 -29.90 -3.90
CA PRO A 4 -9.06 -28.97 -3.21
C PRO A 4 -9.19 -27.58 -3.84
N MET A 5 -9.34 -26.57 -2.99
CA MET A 5 -9.62 -25.20 -3.42
C MET A 5 -8.36 -24.47 -3.88
N VAL A 6 -7.27 -24.56 -3.11
CA VAL A 6 -6.02 -23.83 -3.37
C VAL A 6 -4.82 -24.61 -2.83
N ILE A 7 -3.72 -24.61 -3.59
CA ILE A 7 -2.41 -25.14 -3.18
C ILE A 7 -1.40 -23.98 -3.23
N HIS A 8 -0.61 -23.81 -2.18
CA HIS A 8 0.47 -22.83 -2.12
C HIS A 8 1.82 -23.51 -1.91
N VAL A 9 2.85 -22.97 -2.55
CA VAL A 9 4.24 -23.41 -2.36
C VAL A 9 4.92 -22.44 -1.38
N TYR A 10 5.33 -22.96 -0.22
CA TYR A 10 6.03 -22.19 0.81
C TYR A 10 7.54 -22.29 0.59
N HIS A 11 8.12 -21.28 -0.06
CA HIS A 11 9.56 -21.20 -0.30
C HIS A 11 10.02 -19.73 -0.40
N PRO A 12 11.13 -19.31 0.25
CA PRO A 12 11.63 -17.92 0.21
C PRO A 12 11.80 -17.35 -1.20
N TYR A 13 12.30 -18.14 -2.16
CA TYR A 13 12.39 -17.73 -3.56
C TYR A 13 11.06 -17.32 -4.23
N ARG A 14 9.90 -17.68 -3.66
CA ARG A 14 8.59 -17.23 -4.16
C ARG A 14 8.28 -15.78 -3.78
N GLN A 15 8.93 -15.26 -2.74
CA GLN A 15 8.84 -13.88 -2.27
C GLN A 15 10.27 -13.35 -2.05
N PRO A 16 11.01 -13.09 -3.13
CA PRO A 16 12.38 -12.58 -3.02
C PRO A 16 12.40 -11.23 -2.30
N ASP A 17 13.51 -10.96 -1.63
CA ASP A 17 13.72 -9.68 -0.95
C ASP A 17 13.61 -8.51 -1.93
N GLY A 18 12.87 -7.49 -1.53
CA GLY A 18 12.64 -6.30 -2.33
C GLY A 18 12.59 -5.06 -1.46
N VAL A 19 12.71 -3.89 -2.10
CA VAL A 19 12.65 -2.62 -1.38
C VAL A 19 11.20 -2.28 -1.03
N ASN A 20 10.92 -2.13 0.26
CA ASN A 20 9.65 -1.58 0.73
C ASN A 20 9.72 -0.04 0.74
N HIS A 21 9.16 0.60 -0.29
CA HIS A 21 9.13 2.06 -0.41
C HIS A 21 8.26 2.78 0.64
N CYS A 22 7.47 2.04 1.40
CA CYS A 22 6.64 2.53 2.50
C CYS A 22 7.32 2.37 3.88
N ALA A 23 8.49 1.72 3.95
CA ALA A 23 9.14 1.39 5.23
C ALA A 23 9.43 2.63 6.09
N ALA A 24 9.82 3.74 5.46
CA ALA A 24 10.01 5.01 6.14
C ALA A 24 8.66 5.73 6.34
N VAL A 25 8.22 5.88 7.58
CA VAL A 25 7.03 6.65 8.00
C VAL A 25 5.79 6.37 7.12
N ASN A 26 5.52 5.09 6.82
CA ASN A 26 4.41 4.68 5.95
C ASN A 26 4.41 5.36 4.58
N GLY A 27 5.58 5.72 4.05
CA GLY A 27 5.72 6.50 2.82
C GLY A 27 5.15 7.93 2.91
N HIS A 28 5.01 8.49 4.12
CA HIS A 28 4.27 9.71 4.44
C HIS A 28 2.75 9.61 4.20
N CYS A 29 2.18 8.40 4.21
CA CYS A 29 0.74 8.19 4.11
C CYS A 29 0.09 8.19 5.51
N SER A 30 -1.10 8.77 5.62
CA SER A 30 -1.88 8.81 6.87
C SER A 30 -2.60 7.50 7.21
N HIS A 31 -2.89 6.66 6.19
CA HIS A 31 -3.68 5.43 6.36
C HIS A 31 -2.98 4.25 5.67
N LEU A 32 -3.14 4.11 4.35
CA LEU A 32 -2.67 2.94 3.60
C LEU A 32 -1.66 3.35 2.51
N CYS A 33 -0.49 2.70 2.51
CA CYS A 33 0.55 2.87 1.49
C CYS A 33 0.57 1.63 0.58
N LEU A 34 0.27 1.80 -0.71
CA LEU A 34 0.19 0.72 -1.70
C LEU A 34 1.26 0.88 -2.78
N ARG A 35 1.76 -0.25 -3.29
CA ARG A 35 2.65 -0.26 -4.46
C ARG A 35 1.90 0.28 -5.68
N SER A 36 2.48 1.29 -6.33
CA SER A 36 1.99 1.83 -7.60
C SER A 36 2.96 1.48 -8.71
N GLU A 37 2.46 1.12 -9.88
CA GLU A 37 3.29 0.75 -11.04
C GLU A 37 3.89 1.97 -11.76
N ASN A 38 3.47 3.18 -11.38
CA ASN A 38 4.04 4.41 -11.93
C ASN A 38 5.42 4.68 -11.34
N ARG A 39 6.47 4.29 -12.08
CA ARG A 39 7.82 4.87 -11.99
C ARG A 39 7.76 6.31 -12.49
N SER A 40 7.10 7.22 -11.78
CA SER A 40 7.25 8.63 -12.11
C SER A 40 8.66 9.09 -11.71
N PRO A 41 9.42 9.78 -12.59
CA PRO A 41 10.78 10.26 -12.29
C PRO A 41 10.82 11.41 -11.27
N LEU A 42 9.70 11.74 -10.64
CA LEU A 42 9.55 12.96 -9.85
C LEU A 42 9.82 12.66 -8.37
N PRO A 43 10.56 13.53 -7.66
CA PRO A 43 10.71 13.44 -6.22
C PRO A 43 9.31 13.47 -5.62
N LYS A 44 8.99 12.50 -4.76
CA LYS A 44 7.71 12.35 -4.06
C LYS A 44 7.16 13.70 -3.60
N SER A 45 6.41 14.35 -4.48
CA SER A 45 5.70 15.59 -4.23
C SER A 45 4.60 15.63 -5.28
N VAL A 46 3.41 15.23 -4.84
CA VAL A 46 2.15 15.50 -5.53
C VAL A 46 1.84 14.63 -6.77
N LEU A 47 1.69 13.31 -6.59
CA LEU A 47 0.68 12.61 -7.40
C LEU A 47 -0.68 12.86 -6.74
N ARG A 48 -1.37 13.91 -7.18
CA ARG A 48 -2.75 14.22 -6.78
C ARG A 48 -3.65 13.17 -7.42
N LEU A 49 -3.90 12.05 -6.74
CA LEU A 49 -5.02 11.19 -7.11
C LEU A 49 -6.31 12.04 -7.06
N PRO A 50 -7.26 11.83 -7.99
CA PRO A 50 -8.55 12.50 -7.93
C PRO A 50 -9.27 12.00 -6.68
N GLN A 51 -9.15 12.78 -5.61
CA GLN A 51 -10.06 12.90 -4.48
C GLN A 51 -10.82 11.61 -4.12
N ARG A 52 -10.18 10.74 -3.34
CA ARG A 52 -10.87 9.95 -2.30
C ARG A 52 -9.85 9.56 -1.23
N SER A 53 -9.73 10.47 -0.25
CA SER A 53 -9.43 10.20 1.16
C SER A 53 -8.09 9.52 1.49
N ALA A 54 -7.01 10.30 1.50
CA ALA A 54 -5.90 10.07 2.43
C ALA A 54 -6.02 10.97 3.67
N THR A 55 -7.22 11.02 4.27
CA THR A 55 -7.46 11.40 5.67
C THR A 55 -8.86 10.90 6.01
N ILE A 56 -9.01 9.86 6.83
CA ILE A 56 -10.17 9.82 7.72
C ILE A 56 -9.89 10.94 8.71
N ALA A 57 -10.36 12.14 8.38
CA ALA A 57 -10.42 13.22 9.35
C ALA A 57 -11.31 12.69 10.48
N ARG A 58 -10.75 12.50 11.68
CA ARG A 58 -11.59 12.40 12.86
C ARG A 58 -12.35 13.73 12.93
N GLN A 59 -13.64 13.69 12.64
CA GLN A 59 -14.53 14.82 12.92
C GLN A 59 -14.38 15.12 14.42
N PRO A 60 -14.19 16.38 14.84
CA PRO A 60 -14.37 16.71 16.24
C PRO A 60 -15.85 16.51 16.56
N ASP A 61 -16.15 15.64 17.53
CA ASP A 61 -17.46 15.51 18.16
C ASP A 61 -17.87 16.88 18.70
N VAL A 62 -18.87 17.51 18.06
CA VAL A 62 -19.49 18.73 18.55
C VAL A 62 -20.48 18.32 19.64
N ARG A 63 -20.18 18.71 20.89
CA ARG A 63 -21.12 18.65 22.01
C ARG A 63 -22.10 19.82 21.95
#